data_AF-A0A963BXF2-F1
#
_entry.id   AF-A0A963BXF2-F1
#
_cell.length_a   1.000
_cell.length_b   1.000
_cell.length_c   1.000
_cell.angle_alpha   90.00
_cell.angle_beta   90.00
_cell.angle_gamma   90.00
#
_symmetry.space_group_name_H-M   'P 1'
#
loop_
_entity.id
_entity.type
_entity.pdbx_description
1 polymer ?
#
loop_
_entity_poly.entity_id
_entity_poly.type
_entity_poly.pdbx_seq_one_letter_code
_entity_poly.pdbx_strand_id
1 'polypeptide(L)'
;AGNAERNGTKLQLFHSGIPLDMQFDIVVANILTNPLCVLAPLLAERTRQGGLIALSGILSSQVSQVQEAYRPAFELVAHADKEGWSLLEGVRQ
;
A
#
# COMPACT_ATOMS: atom_id res chain seq x y z
N ALA A 1 -14.24 3.66 15.11
CA ALA A 1 -15.05 2.43 15.31
C ALA A 1 -16.40 2.46 14.58
N GLY A 2 -17.14 3.58 14.58
CA GLY A 2 -18.52 3.62 14.06
C GLY A 2 -18.77 3.12 12.62
N ASN A 3 -17.81 3.24 11.70
CA ASN A 3 -17.95 2.64 10.36
C ASN A 3 -17.90 1.11 10.39
N ALA A 4 -17.02 0.51 11.19
CA ALA A 4 -16.87 -0.94 11.25
C ALA A 4 -18.10 -1.58 11.92
N GLU A 5 -18.57 -0.99 13.02
CA GLU A 5 -19.80 -1.42 13.73
C GLU A 5 -21.02 -1.42 12.80
N ARG A 6 -21.22 -0.34 12.04
CA ARG A 6 -22.32 -0.25 11.06
C ARG A 6 -22.25 -1.31 9.96
N ASN A 7 -21.07 -1.82 9.64
CA ASN A 7 -20.86 -2.86 8.65
C ASN A 7 -20.76 -4.26 9.27
N GLY A 8 -20.92 -4.40 10.60
CA GLY A 8 -20.78 -5.69 11.29
C GLY A 8 -19.36 -6.28 11.24
N THR A 9 -18.35 -5.45 10.98
CA THR A 9 -16.94 -5.88 10.86
C THR A 9 -16.15 -5.50 12.10
N LYS A 10 -15.11 -6.28 12.38
CA LYS A 10 -14.13 -5.98 13.44
C LYS A 10 -12.94 -5.26 12.82
N LEU A 11 -12.46 -4.23 13.50
CA LEU A 11 -11.30 -3.46 13.08
C LEU A 11 -10.37 -3.28 14.28
N GLN A 12 -9.08 -3.52 14.07
CA GLN A 12 -8.04 -3.12 15.00
C GLN A 12 -7.42 -1.80 14.50
N LEU A 13 -7.33 -0.81 15.39
CA LEU A 13 -6.82 0.51 15.08
C LEU A 13 -5.53 0.75 15.84
N PHE A 14 -4.52 1.26 15.14
CA PHE A 14 -3.22 1.57 15.71
C PHE A 14 -2.89 3.04 15.44
N HIS A 15 -2.31 3.71 16.44
CA HIS A 15 -1.74 5.03 16.27
C HIS A 15 -0.31 4.89 15.73
N SER A 16 0.13 5.80 14.85
CA SER A 16 1.46 5.74 14.23
C SER A 16 2.62 5.82 15.22
N GLY A 17 2.37 6.36 16.42
CA GLY A 17 3.33 6.38 17.53
C GLY A 17 3.53 5.03 18.22
N ILE A 18 2.79 3.98 17.83
CA ILE A 18 2.93 2.63 18.36
C ILE A 18 3.68 1.79 17.31
N PRO A 19 4.84 1.20 17.67
CA PRO A 19 5.56 0.29 16.78
C PRO A 19 4.67 -0.87 16.35
N LEU A 20 4.83 -1.28 15.09
CA LEU A 20 3.98 -2.28 14.48
C LEU A 20 4.87 -3.42 13.95
N ASP A 21 5.24 -4.35 14.83
CA ASP A 21 6.34 -5.30 14.60
C ASP A 21 5.91 -6.60 13.87
N MET A 22 4.70 -6.60 13.29
CA MET A 22 4.12 -7.74 12.60
C MET A 22 4.12 -7.55 11.09
N GLN A 23 4.13 -8.68 10.37
CA GLN A 23 3.94 -8.72 8.92
C GLN A 23 2.53 -9.17 8.58
N PHE A 24 2.04 -8.76 7.41
CA PHE A 24 0.71 -9.03 6.91
C PHE A 24 0.75 -9.78 5.58
N ASP A 25 -0.24 -10.63 5.36
CA ASP A 25 -0.47 -11.29 4.07
C ASP A 25 -0.78 -10.29 2.95
N ILE A 26 -1.50 -9.22 3.29
CA ILE A 26 -1.95 -8.20 2.34
C ILE A 26 -1.79 -6.82 2.99
N VAL A 27 -1.14 -5.90 2.27
CA VAL A 27 -1.01 -4.49 2.65
C VAL A 27 -1.72 -3.63 1.61
N VAL A 28 -2.55 -2.70 2.06
CA VAL A 28 -3.25 -1.73 1.19
C VAL A 28 -2.94 -0.32 1.67
N ALA A 29 -2.57 0.57 0.75
CA ALA A 29 -2.34 1.98 1.05
C ALA A 29 -3.02 2.84 -0.03
N ASN A 30 -3.95 3.69 0.40
CA ASN A 30 -4.60 4.68 -0.47
C ASN A 30 -4.26 6.09 0.04
N ILE A 31 -3.08 6.58 -0.34
CA ILE A 31 -2.51 7.85 0.12
C ILE A 31 -1.72 8.49 -1.04
N LEU A 32 -1.22 9.71 -0.86
CA LEU A 32 -0.53 10.45 -1.93
C LEU A 32 0.78 9.78 -2.39
N THR A 33 1.11 9.97 -3.68
CA THR A 33 2.33 9.44 -4.34
C THR A 33 3.62 9.67 -3.53
N ASN A 34 3.89 10.90 -3.09
CA ASN A 34 5.16 11.22 -2.43
C ASN A 34 5.33 10.47 -1.09
N PRO A 35 4.32 10.47 -0.18
CA PRO A 35 4.29 9.56 0.96
C PRO A 35 4.48 8.09 0.60
N LEU A 36 3.84 7.57 -0.47
CA LEU A 36 4.03 6.18 -0.89
C LEU A 36 5.49 5.88 -1.22
N CYS A 37 6.17 6.76 -1.94
CA CYS A 37 7.59 6.60 -2.27
C CYS A 37 8.48 6.62 -1.02
N VAL A 38 8.22 7.54 -0.08
CA VAL A 38 8.99 7.64 1.18
C VAL A 38 8.78 6.40 2.06
N LEU A 39 7.56 5.86 2.10
CA LEU A 39 7.20 4.74 2.94
C LEU A 39 7.49 3.36 2.30
N ALA A 40 8.04 3.31 1.09
CA ALA A 40 8.26 2.05 0.38
C ALA A 40 9.05 1.00 1.19
N PRO A 41 10.17 1.33 1.88
CA PRO A 41 10.87 0.36 2.71
C PRO A 41 10.02 -0.16 3.87
N LEU A 42 9.26 0.73 4.53
CA LEU A 42 8.40 0.38 5.66
C LEU A 42 7.25 -0.54 5.21
N LEU A 43 6.54 -0.18 4.14
CA LEU A 43 5.43 -1.00 3.65
C LEU A 43 5.93 -2.36 3.14
N ALA A 44 7.09 -2.41 2.49
CA ALA A 44 7.75 -3.66 2.13
C ALA A 44 8.04 -4.53 3.35
N GLU A 45 8.59 -3.95 4.42
CA GLU A 45 8.92 -4.66 5.65
C GLU A 45 7.69 -5.20 6.39
N ARG A 46 6.53 -4.54 6.23
CA ARG A 46 5.24 -4.95 6.81
C ARG A 46 4.47 -5.95 5.94
N THR A 47 4.76 -6.09 4.65
CA THR A 47 4.20 -7.17 3.83
C THR A 47 5.05 -8.43 4.02
N ARG A 48 4.50 -9.61 4.33
CA ARG A 48 5.34 -10.82 4.44
C ARG A 48 5.93 -11.23 3.07
N GLN A 49 6.95 -12.08 3.07
CA GLN A 49 7.44 -12.76 1.87
C GLN A 49 6.29 -13.45 1.12
N GLY A 50 6.17 -13.23 -0.21
CA GLY A 50 5.05 -13.75 -1.01
C GLY A 50 3.68 -13.15 -0.67
N GLY A 51 3.63 -12.09 0.15
CA GLY A 51 2.43 -11.32 0.46
C GLY A 51 2.13 -10.30 -0.62
N LEU A 52 0.89 -9.79 -0.61
CA LEU A 52 0.37 -8.87 -1.62
C LEU A 52 0.44 -7.41 -1.15
N ILE A 53 0.63 -6.50 -2.09
CA ILE A 53 0.47 -5.06 -1.86
C ILE A 53 -0.44 -4.44 -2.92
N ALA A 54 -1.28 -3.49 -2.50
CA ALA A 54 -2.09 -2.64 -3.38
C ALA A 54 -1.94 -1.17 -2.99
N LEU A 55 -1.50 -0.34 -3.94
CA LEU A 55 -1.18 1.07 -3.75
C LEU A 55 -2.07 1.95 -4.63
N SER A 56 -2.81 2.86 -4.02
CA SER A 56 -3.74 3.80 -4.68
C SER A 56 -3.47 5.23 -4.20
N GLY A 57 -4.07 6.22 -4.87
CA GLY A 57 -3.80 7.63 -4.63
C GLY A 57 -2.58 8.12 -5.42
N ILE A 58 -2.30 7.46 -6.54
CA ILE A 58 -1.17 7.73 -7.43
C ILE A 58 -1.70 8.43 -8.67
N LEU A 59 -1.13 9.58 -9.02
CA LEU A 59 -1.41 10.22 -10.30
C LEU A 59 -0.81 9.38 -11.43
N SER A 60 -1.53 9.19 -12.54
CA SER A 60 -1.06 8.41 -13.69
C SER A 60 0.33 8.82 -14.19
N SER A 61 0.62 10.13 -14.15
CA SER A 61 1.92 10.69 -14.54
C SER A 61 3.08 10.32 -13.61
N GLN A 62 2.80 9.74 -12.44
CA GLN A 62 3.76 9.42 -11.39
C GLN A 62 3.89 7.91 -11.13
N VAL A 63 3.24 7.06 -11.92
CA VAL A 63 3.30 5.59 -11.78
C VAL A 63 4.75 5.08 -11.76
N SER A 64 5.57 5.50 -12.73
CA SER A 64 6.95 5.03 -12.84
C SER A 64 7.80 5.38 -11.61
N GLN A 65 7.53 6.53 -10.98
CA GLN A 65 8.21 6.94 -9.75
C GLN A 65 7.90 5.98 -8.59
N VAL A 66 6.63 5.57 -8.46
CA VAL A 66 6.21 4.60 -7.43
C VAL A 66 6.80 3.23 -7.73
N GLN A 67 6.76 2.77 -8.99
CA GLN A 67 7.37 1.49 -9.37
C GLN A 67 8.86 1.44 -9.04
N GLU A 68 9.61 2.52 -9.31
CA GLU A 68 11.03 2.62 -8.97
C GLU A 68 11.27 2.48 -7.46
N ALA A 69 10.49 3.19 -6.64
CA ALA A 69 10.65 3.18 -5.19
C ALA A 69 10.39 1.79 -4.57
N TYR A 70 9.50 1.00 -5.18
CA TYR A 70 9.13 -0.34 -4.68
C TYR A 70 9.90 -1.48 -5.35
N ARG A 71 10.63 -1.23 -6.45
CA ARG A 71 11.41 -2.24 -7.20
C ARG A 71 12.29 -3.15 -6.32
N PRO A 72 12.93 -2.68 -5.23
CA PRO A 72 13.76 -3.55 -4.40
C PRO A 72 13.00 -4.71 -3.74
N ALA A 73 11.68 -4.61 -3.59
CA ALA A 73 10.87 -5.61 -2.89
C ALA A 73 9.68 -6.14 -3.71
N PHE A 74 9.25 -5.42 -4.75
CA PHE A 74 8.07 -5.75 -5.55
C PHE A 74 8.30 -5.46 -7.03
N GLU A 75 7.82 -6.36 -7.89
CA GLU A 75 7.47 -6.01 -9.26
C GLU A 75 6.02 -5.51 -9.27
N LEU A 76 5.86 -4.18 -9.32
CA LEU A 76 4.53 -3.56 -9.31
C LEU A 76 3.94 -3.47 -10.73
N VAL A 77 2.72 -3.97 -10.88
CA VAL A 77 1.90 -3.85 -12.10
C VAL A 77 0.91 -2.72 -11.91
N ALA A 78 0.84 -1.80 -12.88
CA ALA A 78 -0.15 -0.74 -12.91
C ALA A 78 -1.44 -1.22 -13.58
N HIS A 79 -2.58 -0.84 -13.01
CA HIS A 79 -3.91 -1.08 -13.56
C HIS A 79 -4.42 0.12 -14.36
N ALA A 80 -5.54 -0.09 -15.05
CA ALA A 80 -6.19 0.96 -15.83
C ALA A 80 -6.52 2.19 -14.99
N ASP A 81 -6.20 3.35 -15.56
CA ASP A 81 -6.42 4.64 -14.93
C ASP A 81 -7.90 4.97 -14.83
N LYS A 82 -8.28 5.60 -13.72
CA LYS A 82 -9.59 6.21 -13.54
C LYS A 82 -9.42 7.68 -13.21
N GLU A 83 -9.86 8.54 -14.13
CA GLU A 83 -9.85 10.00 -13.93
C GLU A 83 -8.47 10.57 -13.57
N GLY A 84 -7.39 10.00 -14.14
CA GLY A 84 -6.01 10.42 -13.88
C GLY A 84 -5.37 9.82 -12.63
N TRP A 85 -6.04 8.84 -12.00
CA TRP A 85 -5.51 8.08 -10.86
C TRP A 85 -5.29 6.62 -11.24
N SER A 86 -4.17 6.06 -10.78
CA SER A 86 -3.78 4.66 -11.00
C SER A 86 -3.77 3.87 -9.70
N LEU A 87 -4.01 2.57 -9.83
CA LEU A 87 -3.76 1.56 -8.81
C LEU A 87 -2.54 0.73 -9.26
N LEU A 88 -1.63 0.45 -8.33
CA LEU A 88 -0.52 -0.48 -8.55
C LEU A 88 -0.67 -1.67 -7.60
N GLU A 89 -0.38 -2.88 -8.06
CA GLU A 89 -0.34 -4.07 -7.21
C GLU A 89 0.94 -4.88 -7.42
N GLY A 90 1.31 -5.71 -6.45
CA GLY A 90 2.43 -6.64 -6.62
C GLY A 90 2.53 -7.68 -5.50
N VAL A 91 3.45 -8.61 -5.70
CA VAL A 91 3.80 -9.66 -4.73
C VAL A 91 5.20 -9.39 -4.20
N ARG A 92 5.38 -9.47 -2.87
CA ARG A 92 6.69 -9.29 -2.25
C ARG A 92 7.63 -10.45 -2.64
N GLN A 93 8.76 -10.10 -3.25
CA GLN A 93 9.86 -10.99 -3.65
C GLN A 93 10.87 -11.20 -2.53
#